data_AF-A0A151QUX0-F1
#
_entry.id   AF-A0A151QUX0-F1
#
_cell.length_a   1.000
_cell.length_b   1.000
_cell.length_c   1.000
_cell.angle_alpha   90.00
_cell.angle_beta   90.00
_cell.angle_gamma   90.00
#
_symmetry.space_group_name_H-M   'P 1'
#
loop_
_entity.id
_entity.type
_entity.pdbx_description
1 polymer ?
#
loop_
_entity_poly.entity_id
_entity_poly.type
_entity_poly.pdbx_seq_one_letter_code
_entity_poly.pdbx_strand_id
1 'polypeptide(L)'
;MDMEAYLWHRRLSHISEKGLNCLAKKDVLQGLKSEKLEKCSHCMAGKQTRVFFKKHPPLKKSELLQLVHSDVCGPLKLKSFNGALYFVTFIDDCSRKLWVYAL
;
A
#
# COMPACT_ATOMS: atom_id res chain seq x y z
N MET A 1 -22.97 -3.23 28.88
CA MET A 1 -21.84 -3.72 28.08
C MET A 1 -22.24 -3.60 26.63
N ASP A 2 -21.43 -2.88 25.87
CA ASP A 2 -21.80 -2.10 24.68
C ASP A 2 -22.06 -2.97 23.43
N MET A 3 -23.13 -3.77 23.48
CA MET A 3 -23.49 -4.72 22.43
C MET A 3 -24.18 -4.07 21.22
N GLU A 4 -24.80 -2.90 21.40
CA GLU A 4 -25.69 -2.31 20.39
C GLU A 4 -24.91 -1.63 19.25
N ALA A 5 -23.92 -0.80 19.56
CA ALA A 5 -23.04 -0.19 18.55
C ALA A 5 -22.22 -1.24 17.79
N TYR A 6 -21.70 -2.26 18.49
CA TYR A 6 -20.96 -3.36 17.87
C TYR A 6 -21.84 -4.25 16.98
N LEU A 7 -23.10 -4.46 17.35
CA LEU A 7 -24.06 -5.19 16.52
C LEU A 7 -24.40 -4.41 15.24
N TRP A 8 -24.70 -3.12 15.36
CA TRP A 8 -24.98 -2.25 14.21
C TRP A 8 -23.77 -2.11 13.29
N HIS A 9 -22.56 -2.04 13.85
CA HIS A 9 -21.31 -2.09 13.08
C HIS A 9 -21.28 -3.30 12.13
N ARG A 10 -21.58 -4.51 12.64
CA ARG A 10 -21.57 -5.75 11.83
C ARG A 10 -22.71 -5.79 10.82
N ARG A 11 -23.92 -5.38 11.21
CA ARG A 11 -25.11 -5.39 10.33
C ARG A 11 -25.00 -4.41 9.17
N LEU A 12 -24.33 -3.28 9.36
CA LEU A 12 -24.13 -2.24 8.36
C LEU A 12 -22.79 -2.40 7.64
N SER A 13 -22.40 -3.64 7.34
CA SER A 13 -21.21 -3.97 6.55
C SER A 13 -19.92 -3.33 7.09
N HIS A 14 -19.72 -3.41 8.40
CA HIS A 14 -18.52 -2.88 9.06
C HIS A 14 -18.34 -1.36 8.87
N ILE A 15 -19.44 -0.60 8.93
CA ILE A 15 -19.44 0.86 8.91
C ILE A 15 -18.47 1.44 9.96
N SER A 16 -17.84 2.58 9.64
CA SER A 16 -16.90 3.24 10.56
C SER A 16 -17.59 3.76 11.82
N GLU A 17 -16.82 3.95 12.91
CA GLU A 17 -17.30 4.62 14.13
C GLU A 17 -17.92 5.98 13.80
N LYS A 18 -17.27 6.75 12.93
CA LYS A 18 -17.80 8.04 12.44
C LYS A 18 -19.17 7.87 11.79
N GLY A 19 -19.35 6.84 10.96
CA GLY A 19 -20.63 6.53 10.34
C GLY A 19 -21.72 6.17 11.35
N LEU A 20 -21.39 5.33 12.34
CA LEU A 20 -22.31 5.01 13.44
C LEU A 20 -22.70 6.25 14.24
N ASN A 21 -21.74 7.11 14.58
CA ASN A 21 -22.00 8.35 15.31
C ASN A 21 -22.89 9.31 14.50
N CYS A 22 -22.77 9.34 13.17
CA CYS A 22 -23.69 10.09 12.32
C CYS A 22 -25.12 9.53 12.35
N LEU A 23 -25.29 8.21 12.40
CA LEU A 23 -26.61 7.57 12.49
C LEU A 23 -27.25 7.77 13.87
N ALA A 24 -26.46 7.63 14.94
CA ALA A 24 -26.89 7.89 16.31
C ALA A 24 -27.42 9.33 16.48
N LYS A 25 -26.68 10.32 15.96
CA LYS A 25 -27.08 11.74 16.02
C LYS A 25 -28.36 12.06 15.26
N LYS A 26 -28.69 11.28 14.24
CA LYS A 26 -29.91 11.44 13.45
C LYS A 26 -31.08 10.64 14.00
N ASP A 27 -30.86 9.87 15.07
CA ASP A 27 -31.86 9.00 15.71
C ASP A 27 -32.61 8.07 14.73
N VAL A 28 -31.90 7.60 13.71
CA VAL A 28 -32.48 6.74 12.65
C VAL A 28 -32.49 5.26 13.02
N LEU A 29 -31.80 4.88 14.09
CA LEU A 29 -31.70 3.50 14.57
C LEU A 29 -31.98 3.49 16.08
N GLN A 30 -33.06 2.82 16.47
CA GLN A 30 -33.44 2.70 17.88
C GLN A 30 -32.31 2.06 18.70
N GLY A 31 -32.08 2.61 19.90
CA GLY A 31 -31.08 2.11 20.85
C GLY A 31 -29.63 2.49 20.52
N LEU A 32 -29.35 3.02 19.32
CA LEU A 32 -27.99 3.39 18.94
C LEU A 32 -27.57 4.71 19.60
N LYS A 33 -26.67 4.61 20.58
CA LYS A 33 -26.00 5.76 21.18
C LYS A 33 -24.67 6.05 20.49
N SER A 34 -24.26 7.32 20.57
CA SER A 34 -22.93 7.74 20.10
C SER A 34 -21.89 7.22 21.08
N GLU A 35 -21.28 6.09 20.77
CA GLU A 35 -20.31 5.40 21.62
C GLU A 35 -19.05 5.04 20.83
N LYS A 36 -17.95 4.83 21.55
CA LYS A 36 -16.69 4.43 20.94
C LYS A 36 -16.80 2.98 20.48
N LEU A 37 -16.46 2.71 19.23
CA LEU A 37 -16.52 1.37 18.68
C LEU A 37 -15.30 0.57 19.13
N GLU A 38 -15.51 -0.60 19.71
CA GLU A 38 -14.42 -1.53 20.02
C GLU A 38 -13.68 -1.99 18.76
N LYS A 39 -12.40 -2.36 18.93
CA LYS A 39 -11.56 -2.80 17.81
C LYS A 39 -12.13 -4.07 17.18
N CYS A 40 -12.60 -3.97 15.94
CA CYS A 40 -13.05 -5.12 15.16
C CYS A 40 -11.88 -5.75 14.37
N SER A 41 -11.58 -7.03 14.62
CA SER A 41 -10.52 -7.79 13.93
C SER A 41 -10.69 -7.81 12.41
N HIS A 42 -11.92 -8.02 11.92
CA HIS A 42 -12.22 -8.00 10.48
C HIS A 42 -11.97 -6.63 9.85
N CYS A 43 -12.31 -5.54 10.54
CA CYS A 43 -11.99 -4.20 10.07
C CYS A 43 -10.49 -3.95 10.06
N MET A 44 -9.77 -4.37 11.10
CA MET A 44 -8.32 -4.19 11.17
C MET A 44 -7.65 -4.91 10.01
N ALA A 45 -8.04 -6.14 9.69
CA ALA A 45 -7.50 -6.88 8.56
C ALA A 45 -7.94 -6.30 7.20
N GLY A 46 -9.23 -5.99 7.03
CA GLY A 46 -9.79 -5.55 5.75
C GLY A 46 -9.50 -4.08 5.39
N LYS A 47 -9.24 -3.24 6.39
CA LYS A 47 -8.93 -1.80 6.22
C LYS A 47 -7.48 -1.49 6.56
N GLN A 48 -6.62 -2.50 6.72
CA GLN A 48 -5.20 -2.29 6.96
C GLN A 48 -4.61 -1.51 5.78
N THR A 49 -4.01 -0.36 6.07
CA THR A 49 -3.21 0.36 5.08
C THR A 49 -1.78 -0.15 5.12
N ARG A 50 -1.08 -0.13 3.98
CA ARG A 50 0.36 -0.36 3.96
C ARG A 50 1.03 0.71 4.83
N VAL A 51 1.99 0.29 5.66
CA VAL A 51 2.81 1.23 6.44
C VAL A 51 3.47 2.19 5.46
N PHE A 52 3.45 3.48 5.77
CA PHE A 52 4.17 4.46 4.96
C PHE A 52 5.65 4.08 4.89
N PHE A 53 6.18 3.99 3.68
CA PHE A 53 7.63 3.94 3.52
C PHE A 53 8.20 5.24 4.09
N LYS A 54 9.22 5.14 4.94
CA LYS A 54 9.98 6.33 5.38
C LYS A 54 10.44 7.05 4.12
N LYS A 55 10.08 8.33 3.96
CA LYS A 55 10.51 9.14 2.82
C LYS A 55 11.99 9.50 2.98
N HIS A 56 12.91 8.58 2.70
CA HIS A 56 14.29 8.93 2.37
C HIS A 56 14.90 7.81 1.50
N PRO A 57 15.18 8.04 0.20
CA PRO A 57 16.37 7.45 -0.37
C PRO A 57 17.58 8.09 0.36
N PRO A 58 18.72 7.38 0.52
CA PRO A 58 19.95 8.07 0.89
C PRO A 58 20.17 9.23 -0.09
N LEU A 59 20.79 10.32 0.37
CA LEU A 59 21.36 11.31 -0.54
C LEU A 59 22.06 10.56 -1.67
N LYS A 60 21.81 10.99 -2.91
CA LYS A 60 22.50 10.50 -4.09
C LYS A 60 23.98 10.33 -3.77
N LYS A 61 24.54 9.17 -4.10
CA LYS A 61 25.98 8.92 -3.90
C LYS A 61 26.81 9.97 -4.63
N SER A 62 27.84 10.46 -3.95
CA SER A 62 28.69 11.56 -4.43
C SER A 62 29.77 11.09 -5.39
N GLU A 63 30.11 9.80 -5.35
CA GLU A 63 31.18 9.20 -6.14
C GLU A 63 30.61 8.29 -7.24
N LEU A 64 31.22 8.36 -8.42
CA LEU A 64 30.88 7.50 -9.55
C LEU A 64 31.04 6.02 -9.17
N LEU A 65 30.06 5.20 -9.53
CA LEU A 65 30.04 3.76 -9.30
C LEU A 65 30.05 3.35 -7.81
N GLN A 66 29.83 4.28 -6.87
CA GLN A 66 29.71 3.96 -5.44
C GLN A 66 28.46 3.11 -5.15
N LEU A 67 27.39 3.28 -5.94
CA LEU A 67 26.18 2.47 -5.89
C LEU A 67 25.64 2.30 -7.31
N VAL A 68 25.43 1.05 -7.72
CA VAL A 68 24.79 0.70 -8.99
C VAL A 68 23.51 -0.07 -8.68
N HIS A 69 22.38 0.43 -9.17
CA HIS A 69 21.11 -0.27 -9.11
C HIS A 69 21.00 -1.17 -10.34
N SER A 70 20.67 -2.46 -10.13
CA SER A 70 20.47 -3.40 -11.23
C SER A 70 19.10 -4.05 -11.17
N ASP A 71 18.47 -4.22 -12.31
CA ASP A 71 17.20 -4.94 -12.43
C ASP A 71 17.14 -5.75 -13.72
N VAL A 72 16.44 -6.89 -13.68
CA VAL A 72 16.23 -7.77 -14.81
C VAL A 72 14.79 -7.64 -15.28
N CYS A 73 14.60 -7.26 -16.53
CA CYS A 73 13.30 -7.24 -17.17
C CYS A 73 13.14 -8.48 -18.04
N GLY A 74 12.11 -9.29 -17.77
CA GLY A 74 11.69 -10.39 -18.64
C GLY A 74 11.02 -11.55 -17.89
N PRO A 75 10.58 -12.59 -18.62
CA PRO A 75 10.65 -12.74 -20.07
C PRO A 75 9.70 -11.77 -20.79
N LEU A 76 10.18 -11.12 -21.84
CA LEU A 76 9.38 -10.28 -22.72
C LEU A 76 8.53 -11.16 -23.65
N LYS A 77 7.37 -10.64 -24.09
CA LYS A 77 6.48 -11.37 -25.00
C LYS A 77 7.09 -11.59 -26.39
N LEU A 78 7.94 -10.66 -26.81
CA LEU A 78 8.60 -10.68 -28.11
C LEU A 78 10.11 -10.72 -27.92
N LYS A 79 10.78 -11.48 -28.78
CA LYS A 79 12.23 -11.52 -28.86
C LYS A 79 12.76 -10.20 -29.42
N SER A 80 13.91 -9.76 -28.94
CA SER A 80 14.69 -8.70 -29.58
C SER A 80 15.15 -9.14 -30.97
N PHE A 81 15.73 -8.21 -31.74
CA PHE A 81 16.34 -8.52 -33.03
C PHE A 81 17.37 -9.66 -32.95
N ASN A 82 18.09 -9.78 -31.83
CA ASN A 82 19.09 -10.83 -31.62
C ASN A 82 18.55 -12.04 -30.84
N GLY A 83 17.23 -12.16 -30.68
CA GLY A 83 16.61 -13.32 -30.03
C GLY A 83 16.48 -13.25 -28.51
N ALA A 84 17.02 -12.22 -27.87
CA ALA A 84 16.96 -12.01 -26.42
C ALA A 84 15.51 -11.85 -25.94
N LEU A 85 15.20 -12.42 -24.78
CA LEU A 85 13.89 -12.32 -24.12
C LEU A 85 13.96 -11.56 -22.80
N TYR A 86 15.18 -11.29 -22.32
CA TYR A 86 15.43 -10.56 -21.11
C TYR A 86 16.39 -9.41 -21.41
N PHE A 87 16.44 -8.43 -20.52
CA PHE A 87 17.56 -7.52 -20.45
C PHE A 87 17.85 -7.14 -19.01
N VAL A 88 19.11 -6.84 -18.73
CA VAL A 88 19.56 -6.33 -17.44
C VAL A 88 19.88 -4.85 -17.60
N THR A 89 19.41 -4.06 -16.64
CA THR A 89 19.78 -2.66 -16.51
C THR A 89 20.80 -2.48 -15.40
N PHE A 90 21.73 -1.56 -15.58
CA PHE A 90 22.64 -1.08 -14.55
C PHE A 90 22.57 0.44 -14.53
N ILE A 91 22.23 1.02 -13.40
CA ILE A 91 22.07 2.47 -13.22
C ILE A 91 23.01 2.93 -12.14
N ASP A 92 24.02 3.72 -12.50
CA ASP A 92 24.88 4.37 -11.50
C ASP A 92 24.10 5.46 -10.76
N ASP A 93 24.09 5.40 -9.44
CA ASP A 93 23.35 6.33 -8.58
C ASP A 93 23.90 7.77 -8.71
N CYS A 94 25.23 7.91 -8.85
CA CYS A 94 25.91 9.20 -8.92
C CYS A 94 25.80 9.91 -10.28
N SER A 95 25.94 9.22 -11.40
CA SER A 95 25.85 9.86 -12.73
C SER A 95 24.46 9.77 -13.36
N ARG A 96 23.60 8.85 -12.86
CA ARG A 96 22.37 8.43 -13.53
C ARG A 96 22.60 7.76 -14.90
N LYS A 97 23.85 7.38 -15.21
CA LYS A 97 24.18 6.66 -16.44
C LYS A 97 23.54 5.27 -16.40
N LEU A 98 22.87 4.92 -17.49
CA LEU A 98 22.23 3.63 -17.71
C LEU A 98 23.06 2.81 -18.69
N TRP A 99 23.28 1.55 -18.33
CA TRP A 99 23.73 0.51 -19.25
C TRP A 99 22.65 -0.57 -19.35
N VAL A 100 22.47 -1.10 -20.56
CA VAL A 100 21.51 -2.18 -20.83
C VAL A 100 22.24 -3.32 -21.52
N TYR A 101 22.01 -4.54 -21.06
CA TYR A 101 22.54 -5.76 -21.67
C TYR A 101 21.40 -6.72 -22.00
N ALA A 102 21.26 -7.09 -23.27
CA ALA A 102 20.24 -8.04 -23.73
C ALA A 102 20.68 -9.48 -23.44
N LEU A 103 19.74 -10.30 -22.96
CA LEU A 103 19.92 -11.69 -22.55
C LEU A 103 18.98 -12.63 -23.33
#